data_AF-A0A7C5XCP3-F1
#
_entry.id   AF-A0A7C5XCP3-F1
#
_cell.length_a   1.000
_cell.length_b   1.000
_cell.length_c   1.000
_cell.angle_alpha   90.00
_cell.angle_beta   90.00
_cell.angle_gamma   90.00
#
_symmetry.space_group_name_H-M   'P 1'
#
loop_
_entity.id
_entity.type
_entity.pdbx_description
1 polymer ?
#
loop_
_entity_poly.entity_id
_entity_poly.type
_entity_poly.pdbx_seq_one_letter_code
_entity_poly.pdbx_strand_id
1 'polypeptide(L)'
;MFVGSWLFQGLNVNKYARDATPIVPPEPIAELQGVDDDTIRRLLNGLRVLISLASIIAWTKKLGLRVFIHGAAIPDPVDDFIRASLAGGADGVIPGDFVKINNDAINVISTSASDSPVGYVMVNTSNINIGNVRSYGVIILDPPADIDWLVRVRDMLRTGAGVKEVFVALGADKLRADFIKSVADMVDGIVIMEIPIIVSLSFDENPALNVFRCPNCYVDYETSNEIRKCPRCGGRVRPVIKPWGKATILKDGVLRLKGLEEIRVMRLEPPKTINL
;
A
#
# COMPACT_ATOMS: atom_id res chain seq x y z
N MET A 1 -4.57 -8.19 -7.62
CA MET A 1 -4.18 -6.82 -7.98
C MET A 1 -3.16 -6.35 -6.97
N PHE A 2 -2.13 -5.69 -7.46
CA PHE A 2 -0.97 -5.25 -6.69
C PHE A 2 -0.64 -3.79 -6.96
N VAL A 3 -0.14 -3.08 -5.97
CA VAL A 3 0.37 -1.71 -6.07
C VAL A 3 1.81 -1.75 -5.57
N GLY A 4 2.70 -0.90 -6.09
CA GLY A 4 4.10 -0.91 -5.66
C GLY A 4 4.84 0.39 -5.93
N SER A 5 6.00 0.49 -5.29
CA SER A 5 7.12 1.33 -5.70
C SER A 5 8.12 0.42 -6.41
N TRP A 6 8.47 0.76 -7.65
CA TRP A 6 9.24 -0.13 -8.50
C TRP A 6 10.70 0.34 -8.50
N LEU A 7 11.58 -0.41 -7.83
CA LEU A 7 13.01 -0.10 -7.63
C LEU A 7 13.84 -0.13 -8.94
N PHE A 8 13.46 0.69 -9.92
CA PHE A 8 14.06 0.72 -11.25
C PHE A 8 15.17 1.76 -11.40
N GLN A 9 15.52 2.48 -10.33
CA GLN A 9 16.57 3.47 -10.37
C GLN A 9 17.91 2.83 -10.71
N GLY A 10 18.59 3.37 -11.73
CA GLY A 10 19.87 2.85 -12.20
C GLY A 10 19.78 1.66 -13.17
N LEU A 11 18.58 1.12 -13.41
CA LEU A 11 18.36 0.05 -14.39
C LEU A 11 18.00 0.62 -15.77
N ASN A 12 18.37 -0.10 -16.82
CA ASN A 12 17.96 0.22 -18.18
C ASN A 12 16.56 -0.36 -18.45
N VAL A 13 15.54 0.48 -18.27
CA VAL A 13 14.13 0.11 -18.39
C VAL A 13 13.56 0.67 -19.68
N ASN A 14 12.99 -0.18 -20.54
CA ASN A 14 12.33 0.24 -21.77
C ASN A 14 10.88 0.68 -21.50
N LYS A 15 10.09 -0.24 -20.94
CA LYS A 15 8.68 -0.03 -20.56
C LYS A 15 8.49 -0.28 -19.08
N TYR A 16 7.62 0.49 -18.43
CA TYR A 16 7.25 0.21 -17.04
C TYR A 16 5.92 0.83 -16.66
N ALA A 17 5.29 0.28 -15.64
CA ALA A 17 4.24 0.95 -14.90
C ALA A 17 4.86 1.95 -13.92
N ARG A 18 4.37 3.19 -13.87
CA ARG A 18 4.85 4.17 -12.88
C ARG A 18 4.47 3.73 -11.46
N ASP A 19 5.21 4.19 -10.44
CA ASP A 19 4.89 3.91 -9.03
C ASP A 19 3.42 4.21 -8.68
N ALA A 20 2.86 3.46 -7.73
CA ALA A 20 1.47 3.52 -7.28
C ALA A 20 0.41 3.13 -8.33
N THR A 21 0.80 2.74 -9.54
CA THR A 21 -0.15 2.23 -10.54
C THR A 21 -0.57 0.81 -10.13
N PRO A 22 -1.86 0.52 -9.91
CA PRO A 22 -2.34 -0.84 -9.64
C PRO A 22 -1.98 -1.74 -10.81
N ILE A 23 -1.66 -3.01 -10.63
CA ILE A 23 -1.33 -4.01 -11.67
C ILE A 23 -2.18 -5.24 -11.40
N VAL A 24 -2.81 -5.82 -12.43
CA VAL A 24 -3.60 -7.04 -12.29
C VAL A 24 -2.88 -8.18 -13.00
N PRO A 25 -2.53 -9.28 -12.31
CA PRO A 25 -1.93 -10.43 -12.99
C PRO A 25 -2.82 -10.93 -14.15
N PRO A 26 -2.22 -11.35 -15.28
CA PRO A 26 -0.80 -11.54 -15.53
C PRO A 26 -0.06 -10.33 -16.15
N GLU A 27 -0.53 -9.08 -15.96
CA GLU A 27 0.11 -7.88 -16.53
C GLU A 27 1.60 -7.74 -16.17
N PRO A 28 2.47 -7.34 -17.13
CA PRO A 28 3.87 -7.06 -16.84
C PRO A 28 4.02 -5.77 -16.02
N ILE A 29 5.06 -5.70 -15.18
CA ILE A 29 5.40 -4.49 -14.41
C ILE A 29 6.38 -3.62 -15.19
N ALA A 30 7.38 -4.24 -15.82
CA ALA A 30 8.40 -3.57 -16.61
C ALA A 30 9.06 -4.50 -17.62
N GLU A 31 9.69 -3.89 -18.62
CA GLU A 31 10.57 -4.51 -19.61
C GLU A 31 11.98 -3.94 -19.39
N LEU A 32 12.92 -4.80 -19.00
CA LEU A 32 14.31 -4.46 -18.69
C LEU A 32 15.22 -4.87 -19.86
N GLN A 33 16.32 -4.14 -20.08
CA GLN A 33 17.28 -4.44 -21.15
C GLN A 33 18.72 -4.52 -20.62
N GLY A 34 19.41 -5.61 -20.95
CA GLY A 34 20.83 -5.79 -20.61
C GLY A 34 21.11 -5.88 -19.11
N VAL A 35 20.19 -6.47 -18.35
CA VAL A 35 20.34 -6.70 -16.91
C VAL A 35 20.69 -8.18 -16.69
N ASP A 36 21.70 -8.45 -15.86
CA ASP A 36 22.13 -9.81 -15.53
C ASP A 36 21.18 -10.52 -14.54
N ASP A 37 21.24 -11.85 -14.52
CA ASP A 37 20.36 -12.70 -13.71
C ASP A 37 20.46 -12.42 -12.20
N ASP A 38 21.65 -12.09 -11.69
CA ASP A 38 21.84 -11.83 -10.26
C ASP A 38 21.19 -10.51 -9.85
N THR A 39 21.31 -9.48 -10.69
CA THR A 39 20.60 -8.22 -10.52
C THR A 39 19.08 -8.42 -10.58
N ILE A 40 18.58 -9.23 -11.52
CA ILE A 40 17.15 -9.57 -11.62
C ILE A 40 16.67 -10.27 -10.34
N ARG A 41 17.41 -11.26 -9.83
CA ARG A 41 17.04 -11.98 -8.61
C ARG A 41 16.97 -11.06 -7.38
N ARG A 42 17.94 -10.17 -7.22
CA ARG A 42 17.94 -9.18 -6.13
C ARG A 42 16.76 -8.22 -6.25
N LEU A 43 16.50 -7.72 -7.46
CA LEU A 43 15.36 -6.86 -7.76
C LEU A 43 14.03 -7.55 -7.41
N LEU A 44 13.82 -8.79 -7.84
CA LEU A 44 12.60 -9.55 -7.56
C LEU A 44 12.38 -9.74 -6.06
N ASN A 45 13.43 -10.05 -5.30
CA ASN A 45 13.33 -10.20 -3.85
C ASN A 45 12.92 -8.89 -3.17
N GLY A 46 13.54 -7.76 -3.52
CA GLY A 46 13.17 -6.45 -2.97
C GLY A 46 11.75 -6.04 -3.36
N LEU A 47 11.41 -6.16 -4.65
CA LEU A 47 10.08 -5.80 -5.17
C LEU A 47 8.96 -6.60 -4.51
N ARG A 48 9.15 -7.91 -4.23
CA ARG A 48 8.12 -8.73 -3.58
C ARG A 48 7.65 -8.14 -2.26
N VAL A 49 8.59 -7.67 -1.43
CA VAL A 49 8.25 -7.08 -0.12
C VAL A 49 7.56 -5.73 -0.29
N LEU A 50 8.11 -4.85 -1.14
CA LEU A 50 7.58 -3.50 -1.34
C LEU A 50 6.19 -3.50 -1.98
N ILE A 51 5.97 -4.37 -2.96
CA ILE A 51 4.67 -4.56 -3.60
C ILE A 51 3.68 -5.14 -2.60
N SER A 52 4.09 -6.11 -1.78
CA SER A 52 3.21 -6.68 -0.76
C SER A 52 2.75 -5.60 0.22
N LEU A 53 3.68 -4.80 0.76
CA LEU A 53 3.38 -3.68 1.65
C LEU A 53 2.39 -2.69 1.01
N ALA A 54 2.73 -2.14 -0.15
CA ALA A 54 1.91 -1.16 -0.85
C ALA A 54 0.52 -1.71 -1.20
N SER A 55 0.43 -2.99 -1.58
CA SER A 55 -0.83 -3.66 -1.90
C SER A 55 -1.73 -3.85 -0.67
N ILE A 56 -1.18 -4.29 0.46
CA ILE A 56 -1.93 -4.46 1.73
C ILE A 56 -2.49 -3.12 2.18
N ILE A 57 -1.67 -2.06 2.14
CA ILE A 57 -2.09 -0.71 2.47
C ILE A 57 -3.23 -0.28 1.53
N ALA A 58 -3.04 -0.39 0.21
CA ALA A 58 -4.02 0.05 -0.77
C ALA A 58 -5.36 -0.68 -0.63
N TRP A 59 -5.36 -1.99 -0.37
CA TRP A 59 -6.57 -2.77 -0.10
C TRP A 59 -7.26 -2.33 1.19
N THR A 60 -6.50 -2.10 2.25
CA THR A 60 -7.03 -1.63 3.54
C THR A 60 -7.64 -0.23 3.39
N LYS A 61 -6.96 0.68 2.69
CA LYS A 61 -7.47 2.02 2.35
C LYS A 61 -8.75 1.96 1.51
N LYS A 62 -8.87 1.00 0.58
CA LYS A 62 -10.08 0.80 -0.23
C LYS A 62 -11.30 0.42 0.62
N LEU A 63 -11.09 -0.20 1.78
CA LEU A 63 -12.14 -0.52 2.75
C LEU A 63 -12.48 0.68 3.66
N GLY A 64 -11.89 1.85 3.43
CA GLY A 64 -12.17 3.07 4.20
C GLY A 64 -11.33 3.24 5.47
N LEU A 65 -10.49 2.26 5.78
CA LEU A 65 -9.65 2.26 6.97
C LEU A 65 -8.44 3.20 6.84
N ARG A 66 -7.97 3.74 7.96
CA ARG A 66 -6.64 4.35 8.05
C ARG A 66 -5.56 3.28 8.19
N VAL A 67 -4.37 3.55 7.69
CA VAL A 67 -3.26 2.60 7.73
C VAL A 67 -2.00 3.26 8.23
N PHE A 68 -1.42 2.67 9.27
CA PHE A 68 -0.10 3.01 9.77
C PHE A 68 0.83 1.82 9.63
N ILE A 69 2.12 2.10 9.50
CA ILE A 69 3.18 1.10 9.58
C ILE A 69 3.88 1.29 10.93
N HIS A 70 4.21 0.20 11.60
CA HIS A 70 5.08 0.28 12.78
C HIS A 70 6.55 0.28 12.34
N GLY A 71 7.40 1.11 12.95
CA GLY A 71 8.79 1.26 12.55
C GLY A 71 9.60 -0.04 12.61
N ALA A 72 9.28 -0.94 13.55
CA ALA A 72 9.91 -2.26 13.62
C ALA A 72 9.60 -3.18 12.41
N ALA A 73 8.55 -2.88 11.65
CA ALA A 73 8.20 -3.61 10.43
C ALA A 73 8.99 -3.14 9.20
N ILE A 74 9.74 -2.03 9.31
CA ILE A 74 10.45 -1.39 8.21
C ILE A 74 11.92 -1.82 8.24
N PRO A 75 12.36 -2.67 7.30
CA PRO A 75 13.77 -3.03 7.19
C PRO A 75 14.55 -1.97 6.38
N ASP A 76 15.87 -2.10 6.38
CA ASP A 76 16.73 -1.30 5.51
C ASP A 76 16.66 -1.74 4.05
N PRO A 77 16.74 -0.81 3.08
CA PRO A 77 16.80 0.64 3.27
C PRO A 77 15.42 1.27 3.52
N VAL A 78 15.30 2.05 4.60
CA VAL A 78 14.03 2.66 5.06
C VAL A 78 13.28 3.43 3.96
N ASP A 79 14.00 4.19 3.12
CA ASP A 79 13.38 5.05 2.10
C ASP A 79 12.53 4.28 1.08
N ASP A 80 12.94 3.07 0.71
CA ASP A 80 12.19 2.24 -0.24
C ASP A 80 10.83 1.83 0.33
N PHE A 81 10.80 1.51 1.62
CA PHE A 81 9.58 1.11 2.34
C PHE A 81 8.67 2.30 2.63
N ILE A 82 9.23 3.48 2.89
CA ILE A 82 8.43 4.72 2.98
C ILE A 82 7.79 5.02 1.62
N ARG A 83 8.54 4.92 0.52
CA ARG A 83 7.97 5.09 -0.84
C ARG A 83 6.88 4.07 -1.14
N ALA A 84 7.09 2.79 -0.82
CA ALA A 84 6.05 1.77 -0.96
C ALA A 84 4.81 2.09 -0.12
N SER A 85 4.99 2.57 1.12
CA SER A 85 3.92 2.99 2.00
C SER A 85 3.11 4.15 1.41
N LEU A 86 3.78 5.15 0.86
CA LEU A 86 3.16 6.28 0.16
C LEU A 86 2.43 5.83 -1.11
N ALA A 87 3.01 4.92 -1.89
CA ALA A 87 2.39 4.36 -3.08
C ALA A 87 1.09 3.61 -2.75
N GLY A 88 1.05 2.91 -1.62
CA GLY A 88 -0.14 2.28 -1.07
C GLY A 88 -1.14 3.25 -0.43
N GLY A 89 -0.76 4.51 -0.21
CA GLY A 89 -1.63 5.54 0.37
C GLY A 89 -1.69 5.53 1.91
N ALA A 90 -0.63 5.11 2.58
CA ALA A 90 -0.55 5.10 4.05
C ALA A 90 -0.82 6.48 4.67
N ASP A 91 -1.38 6.47 5.87
CA ASP A 91 -1.70 7.68 6.64
C ASP A 91 -0.51 8.15 7.48
N GLY A 92 0.39 7.25 7.86
CA GLY A 92 1.58 7.58 8.63
C GLY A 92 2.42 6.37 9.03
N VAL A 93 3.43 6.63 9.84
CA VAL A 93 4.25 5.61 10.50
C VAL A 93 4.28 5.89 12.01
N ILE A 94 4.29 4.83 12.80
CA ILE A 94 4.56 4.88 14.24
C ILE A 94 6.05 4.58 14.39
N PRO A 95 6.87 5.52 14.90
CA PRO A 95 8.30 5.30 15.03
C PRO A 95 8.55 4.16 16.03
N GLY A 96 9.45 3.26 15.68
CA GLY A 96 10.01 2.31 16.64
C GLY A 96 11.30 2.86 17.25
N ASP A 97 11.81 2.19 18.28
CA ASP A 97 13.02 2.63 19.00
C ASP A 97 14.27 2.76 18.10
N PHE A 98 14.28 2.06 16.97
CA PHE A 98 15.47 1.90 16.11
C PHE A 98 15.40 2.67 14.79
N VAL A 99 14.22 3.09 14.33
CA VAL A 99 14.03 3.66 12.99
C VAL A 99 13.68 5.14 13.08
N LYS A 100 14.63 6.00 12.68
CA LYS A 100 14.39 7.43 12.51
C LYS A 100 13.80 7.70 11.14
N ILE A 101 12.55 8.17 11.12
CA ILE A 101 11.85 8.52 9.89
C ILE A 101 11.94 10.03 9.70
N ASN A 102 12.62 10.45 8.65
CA ASN A 102 12.78 11.86 8.31
C ASN A 102 12.18 12.12 6.93
N ASN A 103 10.84 12.14 6.85
CA ASN A 103 10.13 12.35 5.60
C ASN A 103 8.84 13.14 5.83
N ASP A 104 8.80 14.38 5.34
CA ASP A 104 7.66 15.29 5.52
C ASP A 104 6.38 14.85 4.79
N ALA A 105 6.46 13.88 3.86
CA ALA A 105 5.31 13.41 3.10
C ALA A 105 4.48 12.34 3.85
N ILE A 106 5.03 11.75 4.91
CA ILE A 106 4.36 10.73 5.73
C ILE A 106 4.24 11.22 7.18
N ASN A 107 3.05 11.14 7.75
CA ASN A 107 2.84 11.59 9.12
C ASN A 107 3.56 10.64 10.09
N VAL A 108 4.13 11.18 11.16
CA VAL A 108 4.69 10.39 12.26
C VAL A 108 3.76 10.51 13.46
N ILE A 109 3.28 9.37 13.98
CA ILE A 109 2.38 9.33 15.13
C ILE A 109 3.13 8.94 16.39
N SER A 110 2.94 9.70 17.47
CA SER A 110 3.51 9.36 18.78
C SER A 110 2.62 8.36 19.53
N THR A 111 3.24 7.30 20.04
CA THR A 111 2.63 6.33 20.96
C THR A 111 3.00 6.57 22.44
N SER A 112 3.66 7.70 22.74
CA SER A 112 3.98 8.06 24.12
C SER A 112 2.78 8.70 24.81
N ALA A 113 2.59 8.37 26.10
CA ALA A 113 1.71 9.09 27.01
C ALA A 113 2.31 10.47 27.31
N SER A 114 2.29 11.36 26.32
CA SER A 114 2.73 12.74 26.43
C SER A 114 1.52 13.66 26.41
N ASP A 115 1.66 14.86 26.95
CA ASP A 115 0.63 15.93 26.98
C ASP A 115 0.20 16.45 25.59
N SER A 116 0.53 15.71 24.52
CA SER A 116 0.10 16.02 23.17
C SER A 116 -1.40 15.70 23.00
N PRO A 117 -2.20 16.62 22.44
CA PRO A 117 -3.64 16.41 22.24
C PRO A 117 -3.97 15.29 21.23
N VAL A 118 -2.98 14.74 20.52
CA VAL A 118 -3.15 13.68 19.49
C VAL A 118 -2.17 12.52 19.72
N GLY A 119 -2.12 12.00 20.95
CA GLY A 119 -1.35 10.80 21.31
C GLY A 119 -2.17 9.50 21.20
N TYR A 120 -1.49 8.39 20.90
CA TYR A 120 -2.09 7.06 20.88
C TYR A 120 -1.47 6.18 21.96
N VAL A 121 -2.26 5.31 22.58
CA VAL A 121 -1.76 4.33 23.57
C VAL A 121 -1.84 2.94 22.98
N MET A 122 -0.76 2.17 23.08
CA MET A 122 -0.76 0.76 22.71
C MET A 122 -1.19 -0.09 23.90
N VAL A 123 -2.13 -1.01 23.69
CA VAL A 123 -2.63 -1.93 24.72
C VAL A 123 -2.58 -3.37 24.26
N ASN A 124 -2.31 -4.29 25.18
CA ASN A 124 -2.37 -5.72 24.90
C ASN A 124 -3.77 -6.27 25.19
N THR A 125 -4.13 -7.36 24.52
CA THR A 125 -5.40 -8.09 24.76
C THR A 125 -5.54 -8.60 26.19
N SER A 126 -4.42 -8.88 26.87
CA SER A 126 -4.37 -9.30 28.27
C SER A 126 -4.63 -8.16 29.27
N ASN A 127 -4.43 -6.90 28.86
CA ASN A 127 -4.71 -5.72 29.68
C ASN A 127 -5.08 -4.52 28.80
N ILE A 128 -6.39 -4.34 28.62
CA ILE A 128 -6.99 -3.29 27.80
C ILE A 128 -7.16 -1.97 28.58
N ASN A 129 -6.87 -1.99 29.89
CA ASN A 129 -7.07 -0.82 30.73
C ASN A 129 -6.01 0.25 30.43
N ILE A 130 -6.46 1.41 29.93
CA ILE A 130 -5.61 2.58 29.65
C ILE A 130 -5.47 3.54 30.83
N GLY A 131 -6.05 3.21 31.99
CA GLY A 131 -5.99 4.03 33.21
C GLY A 131 -6.51 5.45 32.99
N ASN A 132 -5.86 6.43 33.63
CA ASN A 132 -6.20 7.86 33.52
C ASN A 132 -5.44 8.57 32.38
N VAL A 133 -4.87 7.83 31.42
CA VAL A 133 -4.13 8.44 30.31
C VAL A 133 -5.11 9.11 29.36
N ARG A 134 -5.00 10.44 29.20
CA ARG A 134 -5.75 11.16 28.16
C ARG A 134 -5.09 10.89 26.81
N SER A 135 -5.64 9.95 26.05
CA SER A 135 -5.22 9.68 24.67
C SER A 135 -6.31 10.06 23.67
N TYR A 136 -5.90 10.43 22.46
CA TYR A 136 -6.82 10.65 21.34
C TYR A 136 -7.29 9.32 20.76
N GLY A 137 -6.37 8.36 20.63
CA GLY A 137 -6.65 7.03 20.12
C GLY A 137 -6.00 5.90 20.94
N VAL A 138 -6.40 4.67 20.63
CA VAL A 138 -5.85 3.44 21.19
C VAL A 138 -5.50 2.47 20.06
N ILE A 139 -4.37 1.80 20.18
CA ILE A 139 -3.93 0.73 19.28
C ILE A 139 -3.95 -0.58 20.06
N ILE A 140 -4.85 -1.47 19.69
CA ILE A 140 -4.97 -2.81 20.30
C ILE A 140 -3.98 -3.73 19.60
N LEU A 141 -3.02 -4.25 20.37
CA LEU A 141 -2.00 -5.17 19.90
C LEU A 141 -2.57 -6.57 19.73
N ASP A 142 -2.48 -7.09 18.50
CA ASP A 142 -2.82 -8.46 18.13
C ASP A 142 -4.18 -8.95 18.65
N PRO A 143 -5.30 -8.31 18.26
CA PRO A 143 -6.62 -8.70 18.73
C PRO A 143 -6.96 -10.15 18.33
N PRO A 144 -7.78 -10.86 19.12
CA PRO A 144 -8.33 -12.15 18.71
C PRO A 144 -9.20 -12.00 17.46
N ALA A 145 -9.43 -13.11 16.75
CA ALA A 145 -10.34 -13.15 15.60
C ALA A 145 -11.84 -13.07 15.99
N ASP A 146 -12.13 -12.87 17.27
CA ASP A 146 -13.48 -12.68 17.80
C ASP A 146 -13.94 -11.23 17.57
N ILE A 147 -14.84 -11.07 16.60
CA ILE A 147 -15.48 -9.81 16.23
C ILE A 147 -16.27 -9.22 17.41
N ASP A 148 -17.03 -10.04 18.13
CA ASP A 148 -17.89 -9.56 19.20
C ASP A 148 -17.03 -9.04 20.36
N TRP A 149 -15.89 -9.69 20.61
CA TRP A 149 -14.89 -9.18 21.54
C TRP A 149 -14.37 -7.80 21.12
N LEU A 150 -14.03 -7.62 19.85
CA LEU A 150 -13.48 -6.36 19.35
C LEU A 150 -14.49 -5.22 19.46
N VAL A 151 -15.76 -5.48 19.15
CA VAL A 151 -16.86 -4.53 19.30
C VAL A 151 -17.03 -4.12 20.76
N ARG A 152 -17.11 -5.09 21.69
CA ARG A 152 -17.24 -4.81 23.14
C ARG A 152 -16.08 -3.97 23.65
N VAL A 153 -14.86 -4.30 23.25
CA VAL A 153 -13.65 -3.58 23.67
C VAL A 153 -13.63 -2.16 23.13
N ARG A 154 -13.93 -1.97 21.85
CA ARG A 154 -14.02 -0.65 21.23
C ARG A 154 -15.05 0.23 21.94
N ASP A 155 -16.25 -0.31 22.19
CA ASP A 155 -17.33 0.45 22.83
C ASP A 155 -16.97 0.82 24.28
N MET A 156 -16.32 -0.09 24.99
CA MET A 156 -15.75 0.18 26.31
C MET A 156 -14.71 1.33 26.27
N LEU A 157 -13.80 1.33 25.29
CA LEU A 157 -12.78 2.38 25.16
C LEU A 157 -13.38 3.74 24.78
N ARG A 158 -14.35 3.75 23.85
CA ARG A 158 -15.02 4.98 23.39
C ARG A 158 -15.91 5.58 24.47
N THR A 159 -16.75 4.78 25.11
CA THR A 159 -17.72 5.27 26.10
C THR A 159 -17.10 5.41 27.49
N GLY A 160 -16.24 4.47 27.91
CA GLY A 160 -15.64 4.46 29.23
C GLY A 160 -14.46 5.41 29.38
N ALA A 161 -13.59 5.49 28.37
CA ALA A 161 -12.37 6.30 28.42
C ALA A 161 -12.38 7.53 27.48
N GLY A 162 -13.45 7.72 26.69
CA GLY A 162 -13.61 8.90 25.83
C GLY A 162 -12.71 8.90 24.58
N VAL A 163 -12.09 7.76 24.25
CA VAL A 163 -11.19 7.59 23.11
C VAL A 163 -11.93 7.88 21.80
N LYS A 164 -11.29 8.59 20.87
CA LYS A 164 -11.89 8.96 19.57
C LYS A 164 -11.63 7.92 18.50
N GLU A 165 -10.43 7.36 18.47
CA GLU A 165 -10.01 6.40 17.45
C GLU A 165 -9.51 5.09 18.05
N VAL A 166 -9.89 3.97 17.45
CA VAL A 166 -9.44 2.64 17.81
C VAL A 166 -8.81 1.99 16.58
N PHE A 167 -7.56 1.60 16.71
CA PHE A 167 -6.80 0.87 15.71
C PHE A 167 -6.46 -0.52 16.22
N VAL A 168 -6.18 -1.43 15.29
CA VAL A 168 -5.65 -2.77 15.59
C VAL A 168 -4.29 -2.96 14.96
N ALA A 169 -3.33 -3.44 15.73
CA ALA A 169 -2.01 -3.78 15.24
C ALA A 169 -1.96 -5.27 14.88
N LEU A 170 -1.62 -5.56 13.62
CA LEU A 170 -1.70 -6.90 13.06
C LEU A 170 -0.32 -7.38 12.60
N GLY A 171 0.00 -8.62 12.97
CA GLY A 171 1.10 -9.39 12.41
C GLY A 171 0.79 -9.96 11.02
N ALA A 172 1.75 -10.64 10.42
CA ALA A 172 1.66 -11.17 9.06
C ALA A 172 0.51 -12.17 8.86
N ASP A 173 0.18 -12.96 9.87
CA ASP A 173 -0.86 -14.00 9.85
C ASP A 173 -2.30 -13.44 9.80
N LYS A 174 -2.51 -12.26 10.38
CA LYS A 174 -3.81 -11.57 10.43
C LYS A 174 -4.00 -10.52 9.35
N LEU A 175 -2.95 -10.15 8.60
CA LEU A 175 -3.04 -9.25 7.44
C LEU A 175 -3.60 -9.95 6.19
N ARG A 176 -4.73 -10.62 6.34
CA ARG A 176 -5.47 -11.31 5.28
C ARG A 176 -6.75 -10.55 4.93
N ALA A 177 -7.16 -10.61 3.67
CA ALA A 177 -8.26 -9.81 3.14
C ALA A 177 -9.62 -10.12 3.79
N ASP A 178 -9.85 -11.37 4.20
CA ASP A 178 -11.04 -11.81 4.93
C ASP A 178 -11.11 -11.17 6.32
N PHE A 179 -10.02 -11.22 7.09
CA PHE A 179 -9.96 -10.61 8.42
C PHE A 179 -10.07 -9.09 8.38
N ILE A 180 -9.36 -8.43 7.45
CA ILE A 180 -9.42 -6.97 7.31
C ILE A 180 -10.84 -6.52 6.96
N LYS A 181 -11.53 -7.25 6.07
CA LYS A 181 -12.94 -6.97 5.74
C LYS A 181 -13.85 -7.16 6.95
N SER A 182 -13.62 -8.18 7.78
CA SER A 182 -14.48 -8.43 8.93
C SER A 182 -14.35 -7.37 10.02
N VAL A 183 -13.21 -6.67 10.11
CA VAL A 183 -13.00 -5.60 11.10
C VAL A 183 -13.21 -4.18 10.54
N ALA A 184 -13.43 -4.02 9.24
CA ALA A 184 -13.43 -2.72 8.57
C ALA A 184 -14.46 -1.72 9.14
N ASP A 185 -15.66 -2.19 9.50
CA ASP A 185 -16.70 -1.34 10.08
C ASP A 185 -16.58 -1.20 11.61
N MET A 186 -15.57 -1.83 12.21
CA MET A 186 -15.41 -1.91 13.65
C MET A 186 -14.34 -0.96 14.16
N VAL A 187 -13.24 -0.82 13.42
CA VAL A 187 -12.08 -0.03 13.83
C VAL A 187 -11.86 1.13 12.87
N ASP A 188 -11.14 2.15 13.30
CA ASP A 188 -10.85 3.32 12.47
C ASP A 188 -9.67 3.06 11.51
N GLY A 189 -8.93 1.96 11.71
CA GLY A 189 -7.71 1.67 10.96
C GLY A 189 -6.88 0.51 11.50
N ILE A 190 -5.79 0.22 10.78
CA ILE A 190 -4.88 -0.89 11.02
C ILE A 190 -3.44 -0.37 11.14
N VAL A 191 -2.68 -0.98 12.05
CA VAL A 191 -1.23 -0.83 12.16
C VAL A 191 -0.56 -2.12 11.65
N ILE A 192 0.31 -2.00 10.66
CA ILE A 192 1.10 -3.13 10.12
C ILE A 192 2.32 -3.34 11.01
N MET A 193 2.38 -4.48 11.70
CA MET A 193 3.51 -4.86 12.57
C MET A 193 4.55 -5.73 11.86
N GLU A 194 4.15 -6.42 10.79
CA GLU A 194 5.00 -7.27 9.97
C GLU A 194 4.46 -7.29 8.53
N ILE A 195 5.34 -7.38 7.53
CA ILE A 195 4.96 -7.34 6.12
C ILE A 195 4.89 -8.77 5.57
N PRO A 196 3.70 -9.37 5.37
CA PRO A 196 3.59 -10.67 4.72
C PRO A 196 3.92 -10.56 3.23
N ILE A 197 4.50 -11.62 2.66
CA ILE A 197 4.72 -11.72 1.22
C ILE A 197 3.47 -12.29 0.56
N ILE A 198 2.76 -11.45 -0.18
CA ILE A 198 1.49 -11.82 -0.84
C ILE A 198 1.60 -11.88 -2.36
N VAL A 199 2.80 -11.66 -2.90
CA VAL A 199 3.05 -11.64 -4.34
C VAL A 199 4.14 -12.63 -4.73
N SER A 200 3.91 -13.30 -5.86
CA SER A 200 4.94 -14.03 -6.59
C SER A 200 5.29 -13.24 -7.84
N LEU A 201 6.58 -13.05 -8.09
CA LEU A 201 7.10 -12.37 -9.27
C LEU A 201 8.03 -13.32 -10.02
N SER A 202 7.91 -13.32 -11.33
CA SER A 202 8.77 -14.02 -12.28
C SER A 202 9.26 -13.04 -13.36
N PHE A 203 10.19 -13.50 -14.17
CA PHE A 203 10.60 -12.84 -15.40
C PHE A 203 10.46 -13.83 -16.56
N ASP A 204 10.23 -13.31 -17.75
CA ASP A 204 10.22 -14.07 -19.00
C ASP A 204 10.80 -13.20 -20.13
N GLU A 205 11.04 -13.82 -21.28
CA GLU A 205 11.71 -13.18 -22.42
C GLU A 205 10.72 -12.48 -23.39
N ASN A 206 9.42 -12.50 -23.10
CA ASN A 206 8.43 -11.91 -24.00
C ASN A 206 8.41 -10.38 -23.84
N PRO A 207 8.33 -9.64 -24.96
CA PRO A 207 8.19 -8.20 -24.89
C PRO A 207 6.85 -7.81 -24.26
N ALA A 208 6.89 -6.90 -23.31
CA ALA A 208 5.67 -6.39 -22.67
C ALA A 208 4.83 -5.59 -23.66
N LEU A 209 3.52 -5.82 -23.70
CA LEU A 209 2.60 -5.00 -24.50
C LEU A 209 2.40 -3.62 -23.84
N ASN A 210 1.91 -2.66 -24.63
CA ASN A 210 1.54 -1.35 -24.09
C ASN A 210 0.18 -1.46 -23.43
N VAL A 211 0.01 -0.79 -22.30
CA VAL A 211 -1.27 -0.70 -21.58
C VAL A 211 -1.73 0.75 -21.54
N PHE A 212 -2.98 0.99 -21.94
CA PHE A 212 -3.61 2.30 -21.93
C PHE A 212 -4.94 2.26 -21.18
N ARG A 213 -5.16 3.25 -20.31
CA ARG A 213 -6.39 3.41 -19.55
C ARG A 213 -7.30 4.44 -20.18
N CYS A 214 -8.58 4.11 -20.31
CA CYS A 214 -9.60 5.13 -20.54
C CYS A 214 -10.05 5.75 -19.20
N PRO A 215 -9.83 7.05 -18.94
CA PRO A 215 -10.28 7.69 -17.70
C PRO A 215 -11.81 7.85 -17.61
N ASN A 216 -12.55 7.75 -18.72
CA ASN A 216 -14.00 7.84 -18.72
C ASN A 216 -14.67 6.51 -18.39
N CYS A 217 -14.07 5.39 -18.82
CA CYS A 217 -14.64 4.06 -18.64
C CYS A 217 -13.91 3.21 -17.59
N TYR A 218 -12.72 3.64 -17.17
CA TYR A 218 -11.79 2.90 -16.32
C TYR A 218 -11.51 1.48 -16.83
N VAL A 219 -11.54 1.33 -18.15
CA VAL A 219 -11.13 0.10 -18.84
C VAL A 219 -9.72 0.30 -19.36
N ASP A 220 -8.89 -0.69 -19.07
CA ASP A 220 -7.53 -0.77 -19.58
C ASP A 220 -7.50 -1.65 -20.82
N TYR A 221 -6.66 -1.25 -21.78
CA TYR A 221 -6.49 -1.92 -23.05
C TYR A 221 -5.02 -2.26 -23.23
N GLU A 222 -4.76 -3.50 -23.63
CA GLU A 222 -3.42 -3.99 -23.92
C GLU A 222 -3.27 -4.19 -25.43
N THR A 223 -2.18 -3.68 -25.99
CA THR A 223 -1.92 -3.70 -27.44
C THR A 223 -0.44 -3.51 -27.76
N SER A 224 0.00 -4.03 -28.90
CA SER A 224 1.34 -3.77 -29.45
C SER A 224 1.49 -2.34 -29.97
N ASN A 225 0.39 -1.73 -30.40
CA ASN A 225 0.35 -0.43 -31.07
C ASN A 225 0.04 0.72 -30.08
N GLU A 226 0.27 1.97 -30.50
CA GLU A 226 -0.13 3.13 -29.71
C GLU A 226 -1.59 3.50 -30.01
N ILE A 227 -2.40 3.69 -28.97
CA ILE A 227 -3.79 4.15 -29.10
C ILE A 227 -4.00 5.51 -28.45
N ARG A 228 -4.78 6.36 -29.13
CA ARG A 228 -5.13 7.71 -28.66
C ARG A 228 -6.56 7.83 -28.15
N LYS A 229 -7.45 6.97 -28.62
CA LYS A 229 -8.88 6.97 -28.28
C LYS A 229 -9.31 5.60 -27.74
N CYS A 230 -10.27 5.63 -26.82
CA CYS A 230 -10.86 4.46 -26.20
C CYS A 230 -11.76 3.73 -27.21
N PRO A 231 -11.55 2.43 -27.46
CA PRO A 231 -12.41 1.65 -28.36
C PRO A 231 -13.88 1.61 -27.92
N ARG A 232 -14.17 1.74 -26.63
CA ARG A 232 -15.53 1.67 -26.08
C ARG A 232 -16.31 2.99 -26.16
N CYS A 233 -15.67 4.12 -25.89
CA CYS A 233 -16.37 5.42 -25.73
C CYS A 233 -15.79 6.57 -26.57
N GLY A 234 -14.73 6.34 -27.33
CA GLY A 234 -14.06 7.36 -28.14
C GLY A 234 -13.25 8.42 -27.36
N GLY A 235 -13.32 8.42 -26.02
CA GLY A 235 -12.58 9.34 -25.16
C GLY A 235 -11.06 9.13 -25.22
N ARG A 236 -10.29 10.16 -24.83
CA ARG A 236 -8.81 10.09 -24.85
C ARG A 236 -8.30 9.10 -23.80
N VAL A 237 -7.40 8.19 -24.20
CA VAL A 237 -6.74 7.27 -23.26
C VAL A 237 -5.45 7.85 -22.69
N ARG A 238 -5.04 7.35 -21.52
CA ARG A 238 -3.78 7.68 -20.86
C ARG A 238 -2.88 6.45 -20.82
N PRO A 239 -1.59 6.57 -21.14
CA PRO A 239 -0.66 5.45 -21.04
C PRO A 239 -0.43 5.04 -19.58
N VAL A 240 -0.41 3.72 -19.36
CA VAL A 240 -0.14 3.08 -18.06
C VAL A 240 1.23 2.41 -18.12
N ILE A 241 1.41 1.52 -19.09
CA ILE A 241 2.69 0.87 -19.44
C ILE A 241 2.97 1.22 -20.89
N LYS A 242 4.10 1.88 -21.14
CA LYS A 242 4.60 2.16 -22.49
C LYS A 242 6.10 2.42 -22.45
N PRO A 243 6.76 2.58 -23.60
CA PRO A 243 8.11 3.12 -23.64
C PRO A 243 8.14 4.52 -23.03
N TRP A 244 8.78 4.64 -21.88
CA TRP A 244 8.94 5.92 -21.18
C TRP A 244 10.37 6.48 -21.34
N GLY A 245 11.30 5.67 -21.88
CA GLY A 245 12.72 5.97 -21.80
C GLY A 245 13.21 5.75 -20.37
N LYS A 246 13.85 6.74 -19.76
CA LYS A 246 14.40 6.60 -18.40
C LYS A 246 13.32 6.46 -17.33
N ALA A 247 13.59 5.63 -16.33
CA ALA A 247 12.76 5.51 -15.13
C ALA A 247 12.70 6.87 -14.40
N THR A 248 11.50 7.39 -14.19
CA THR A 248 11.28 8.66 -13.49
C THR A 248 10.75 8.40 -12.09
N ILE A 249 11.39 9.02 -11.10
CA ILE A 249 10.99 8.94 -9.70
C ILE A 249 10.01 10.07 -9.41
N LEU A 250 8.83 9.72 -8.91
CA LEU A 250 7.86 10.71 -8.42
C LEU A 250 8.31 11.24 -7.06
N LYS A 251 8.13 12.56 -6.84
CA LYS A 251 8.26 13.16 -5.50
C LYS A 251 7.24 12.55 -4.55
N ASP A 252 7.61 12.37 -3.30
CA ASP A 252 6.85 11.61 -2.30
C ASP A 252 5.41 12.11 -2.07
N GLY A 253 5.22 13.42 -1.95
CA GLY A 253 3.87 13.99 -1.85
C GLY A 253 2.99 13.73 -3.09
N VAL A 254 3.59 13.76 -4.29
CA VAL A 254 2.90 13.45 -5.55
C VAL A 254 2.60 11.96 -5.65
N LEU A 255 3.53 11.11 -5.20
CA LEU A 255 3.36 9.66 -5.16
C LEU A 255 2.16 9.27 -4.30
N ARG A 256 2.03 9.85 -3.10
CA ARG A 256 0.90 9.60 -2.20
C ARG A 256 -0.43 10.03 -2.80
N LEU A 257 -0.49 11.22 -3.39
CA LEU A 257 -1.70 11.71 -4.06
C LEU A 257 -2.12 10.79 -5.21
N LYS A 258 -1.15 10.35 -6.03
CA LYS A 258 -1.40 9.39 -7.10
C LYS A 258 -1.93 8.06 -6.55
N GLY A 259 -1.32 7.51 -5.51
CA GLY A 259 -1.78 6.27 -4.87
C GLY A 259 -3.23 6.36 -4.39
N LEU A 260 -3.58 7.45 -3.71
CA LEU A 260 -4.96 7.69 -3.25
C LEU A 260 -5.97 7.83 -4.40
N GLU A 261 -5.59 8.49 -5.50
CA GLU A 261 -6.43 8.57 -6.71
C GLU A 261 -6.65 7.18 -7.33
N GLU A 262 -5.57 6.44 -7.52
CA GLU A 262 -5.59 5.09 -8.10
C GLU A 262 -6.40 4.09 -7.26
N ILE A 263 -6.41 4.22 -5.92
CA ILE A 263 -7.23 3.38 -5.03
C ILE A 263 -8.74 3.54 -5.31
N ARG A 264 -9.19 4.77 -5.60
CA ARG A 264 -10.60 5.06 -5.88
C ARG A 264 -11.09 4.40 -7.16
N VAL A 265 -10.20 4.28 -8.15
CA VAL A 265 -10.51 3.76 -9.49
C VAL A 265 -9.80 2.44 -9.76
N MET A 266 -9.49 1.74 -8.67
CA MET A 266 -8.61 0.57 -8.65
C MET A 266 -9.15 -0.57 -9.51
N ARG A 267 -8.29 -1.06 -10.39
CA ARG A 267 -8.56 -2.19 -11.29
C ARG A 267 -8.90 -3.45 -10.52
N LEU A 268 -9.89 -4.19 -11.00
CA LEU A 268 -10.20 -5.55 -10.52
C LEU A 268 -9.98 -6.61 -11.61
N GLU A 269 -10.00 -6.21 -12.87
CA GLU A 269 -9.88 -7.09 -14.03
C GLU A 269 -8.60 -6.76 -14.82
N PRO A 270 -8.00 -7.75 -15.48
CA PRO A 270 -6.87 -7.52 -16.38
C PRO A 270 -7.30 -6.67 -17.60
N PRO A 271 -6.35 -6.05 -18.32
CA PRO A 271 -6.64 -5.22 -19.48
C PRO A 271 -7.26 -6.04 -20.60
N LYS A 272 -8.10 -5.42 -21.41
CA LYS A 272 -8.68 -6.06 -22.59
C LYS A 272 -7.68 -6.02 -23.73
N THR A 273 -7.29 -7.19 -24.23
CA THR A 273 -6.46 -7.30 -25.42
C THR A 273 -7.20 -6.76 -26.63
N ILE A 274 -6.58 -5.86 -27.37
CA ILE A 274 -7.08 -5.35 -28.64
C ILE A 274 -6.01 -5.52 -29.73
N ASN A 275 -6.40 -6.22 -30.78
CA ASN A 275 -5.60 -6.36 -31.99
C ASN A 275 -6.02 -5.24 -32.94
N LEU A 276 -5.18 -4.21 -33.04
CA LEU A 276 -5.35 -3.08 -33.96
C LEU A 276 -4.25 -3.09 -35.00
#